data_AF-A0A9D6Y668-F1
#
_entry.id   AF-A0A9D6Y668-F1
#
_cell.length_a   1.000
_cell.length_b   1.000
_cell.length_c   1.000
_cell.angle_alpha   90.00
_cell.angle_beta   90.00
_cell.angle_gamma   90.00
#
_symmetry.space_group_name_H-M   'P 1'
#
loop_
_entity.id
_entity.type
_entity.pdbx_description
1 polymer ?
#
loop_
_entity_poly.entity_id
_entity_poly.type
_entity_poly.pdbx_seq_one_letter_code
_entity_poly.pdbx_strand_id
1 'polypeptide(L)'
;MKRLALSTALLVVLAIAAAIWWRFGATSVERPHTTGLSMRLPRYYWPGEYWIEIADKKGWFAEAGLPVELIDTNPDYAASLRDVMAGKLDSNSFALFDLIKLDLEGADLVFVIKVDDSAGVEAIVARPEIGRLADLCGHSIGVDRAGSSLRRAPNGVTRSDSRCRPNARSARCSLPTPSATPRS
;
A
#
# COMPACT_ATOMS: atom_id res chain seq x y z
N MET A 1 -66.13 21.17 24.98
CA MET A 1 -65.69 20.23 23.92
C MET A 1 -64.73 20.86 22.91
N LYS A 2 -65.04 22.02 22.29
CA LYS A 2 -64.16 22.68 21.30
C LYS A 2 -62.75 23.03 21.79
N ARG A 3 -62.61 23.48 23.04
CA ARG A 3 -61.30 23.80 23.66
C ARG A 3 -60.43 22.56 23.93
N LEU A 4 -61.06 21.40 24.17
CA LEU A 4 -60.37 20.13 24.39
C LEU A 4 -59.90 19.52 23.06
N ALA A 5 -60.69 19.68 22.00
CA ALA A 5 -60.32 19.27 20.64
C ALA A 5 -59.19 20.12 20.03
N LEU A 6 -59.13 21.42 20.33
CA LEU A 6 -58.02 22.28 19.91
C LEU A 6 -56.69 21.91 20.59
N SER A 7 -56.74 21.54 21.87
CA SER A 7 -55.54 21.21 22.65
C SER A 7 -54.97 19.85 22.28
N THR A 8 -55.82 18.84 22.01
CA THR A 8 -55.34 17.56 21.47
C THR A 8 -54.79 17.69 20.05
N ALA A 9 -55.41 18.50 19.18
CA ALA A 9 -54.88 18.75 17.85
C ALA A 9 -53.49 19.42 17.88
N LEU A 10 -53.29 20.39 18.78
CA LEU A 10 -51.99 21.06 18.95
C LEU A 10 -50.89 20.10 19.44
N LEU A 11 -51.22 19.21 20.39
CA LEU A 11 -50.27 18.20 20.88
C LEU A 11 -49.86 17.20 19.81
N VAL A 12 -50.79 16.79 18.94
CA VAL A 12 -50.50 15.90 17.81
C VAL A 12 -49.59 16.58 16.79
N VAL A 13 -49.83 17.85 16.47
CA VAL A 13 -48.98 18.62 15.56
C VAL A 13 -47.56 18.78 16.12
N LEU A 14 -47.42 19.06 17.42
CA LEU A 14 -46.12 19.16 18.08
C LEU A 14 -45.39 17.80 18.13
N ALA A 15 -46.10 16.70 18.36
CA ALA A 15 -45.51 15.36 18.32
C ALA A 15 -45.03 14.97 16.91
N ILE A 16 -45.79 15.31 15.87
CA ILE A 16 -45.39 15.11 14.47
C ILE A 16 -44.18 15.98 14.12
N ALA A 17 -44.18 17.25 14.52
CA ALA A 17 -43.05 18.15 14.31
C ALA A 17 -41.78 17.63 14.99
N ALA A 18 -41.88 17.14 16.24
CA ALA A 18 -40.76 16.53 16.95
C ALA A 18 -40.28 15.22 16.29
N ALA A 19 -41.18 14.38 15.78
CA ALA A 19 -40.82 13.17 15.05
C ALA A 19 -40.14 13.47 13.70
N ILE A 20 -40.58 14.53 13.00
CA ILE A 20 -39.93 15.03 11.79
C ILE A 20 -38.56 15.61 12.13
N TRP A 21 -38.44 16.39 13.20
CA TRP A 21 -37.15 16.91 13.68
C TRP A 21 -36.21 15.82 14.17
N TRP A 22 -36.71 14.70 14.69
CA TRP A 22 -35.88 13.55 15.04
C TRP A 22 -35.43 12.77 13.80
N ARG A 23 -36.29 12.67 12.78
CA ARG A 23 -35.99 11.94 11.54
C ARG A 23 -35.17 12.74 10.53
N PHE A 24 -35.31 14.05 10.55
CA PHE A 24 -34.65 15.00 9.65
C PHE A 24 -33.78 15.99 10.41
N GLY A 25 -33.56 15.78 11.71
CA GLY A 25 -32.56 16.48 12.50
C GLY A 25 -31.24 16.17 11.83
N ALA A 26 -30.84 17.07 10.95
CA ALA A 26 -29.67 16.94 10.13
C ALA A 26 -28.49 16.91 11.10
N THR A 27 -28.02 15.71 11.43
CA THR A 27 -26.62 15.52 11.77
C THR A 27 -25.87 16.06 10.57
N SER A 28 -25.43 17.31 10.69
CA SER A 28 -24.46 17.90 9.78
C SER A 28 -23.29 16.93 9.77
N VAL A 29 -23.14 16.21 8.65
CA VAL A 29 -21.94 15.42 8.41
C VAL A 29 -20.82 16.44 8.38
N GLU A 30 -20.06 16.51 9.48
CA GLU A 30 -18.89 17.36 9.57
C GLU A 30 -17.92 16.85 8.51
N ARG A 31 -17.78 17.63 7.43
CA ARG A 31 -16.85 17.28 6.36
C ARG A 31 -15.45 17.56 6.87
N PRO A 32 -14.47 16.68 6.59
CA PRO A 32 -13.09 16.96 6.93
C PRO A 32 -12.69 18.33 6.36
N HIS A 33 -12.05 19.16 7.18
CA HIS A 33 -11.42 20.38 6.67
C HIS A 33 -10.20 19.98 5.83
N THR A 34 -10.27 20.19 4.52
CA THR A 34 -9.16 19.93 3.60
C THR A 34 -8.40 21.23 3.32
N THR A 35 -7.09 21.12 3.05
CA THR A 35 -6.27 22.28 2.66
C THR A 35 -6.50 22.70 1.21
N GLY A 36 -7.21 21.88 0.42
CA GLY A 36 -7.39 22.08 -1.02
C GLY A 36 -6.15 21.83 -1.87
N LEU A 37 -5.04 21.38 -1.27
CA LEU A 37 -3.82 21.05 -2.01
C LEU A 37 -4.02 19.77 -2.82
N SER A 38 -3.50 19.78 -4.05
CA SER A 38 -3.52 18.61 -4.93
C SER A 38 -2.61 17.51 -4.41
N MET A 39 -3.05 16.26 -4.54
CA MET A 39 -2.28 15.07 -4.14
C MET A 39 -2.10 14.12 -5.32
N ARG A 40 -0.87 13.73 -5.60
CA ARG A 40 -0.50 12.71 -6.60
C ARG A 40 -0.32 11.38 -5.88
N LEU A 41 -1.28 10.48 -6.09
CA LEU A 41 -1.27 9.14 -5.51
C LEU A 41 -0.85 8.11 -6.56
N PRO A 42 -0.18 7.02 -6.15
CA PRO A 42 0.12 5.92 -7.06
C PRO A 42 -1.16 5.17 -7.43
N ARG A 43 -1.22 4.72 -8.68
CA ARG A 43 -2.14 3.70 -9.16
C ARG A 43 -1.31 2.45 -9.45
N TYR A 44 -1.36 1.51 -8.51
CA TYR A 44 -0.67 0.23 -8.59
C TYR A 44 -1.68 -0.92 -8.40
N TYR A 45 -1.61 -1.92 -9.27
CA TYR A 45 -2.56 -3.03 -9.32
C TYR A 45 -2.08 -4.18 -8.43
N TRP A 46 -2.14 -3.94 -7.12
CA TRP A 46 -1.95 -4.96 -6.09
C TRP A 46 -3.26 -5.16 -5.31
N PRO A 47 -3.64 -6.39 -4.94
CA PRO A 47 -4.88 -6.65 -4.18
C PRO A 47 -5.08 -5.74 -2.96
N GLY A 48 -4.01 -5.42 -2.23
CA GLY A 48 -4.02 -4.53 -1.06
C GLY A 48 -4.20 -3.04 -1.36
N GLU A 49 -4.13 -2.62 -2.63
CA GLU A 49 -4.09 -1.21 -3.04
C GLU A 49 -5.28 -0.78 -3.91
N TYR A 50 -6.12 -1.74 -4.32
CA TYR A 50 -7.29 -1.46 -5.16
C TYR A 50 -8.28 -0.46 -4.56
N TRP A 51 -8.22 -0.21 -3.25
CA TRP A 51 -9.09 0.77 -2.60
C TRP A 51 -8.90 2.20 -3.15
N ILE A 52 -7.70 2.56 -3.64
CA ILE A 52 -7.45 3.87 -4.28
C ILE A 52 -8.23 3.97 -5.60
N GLU A 53 -8.12 2.93 -6.45
CA GLU A 53 -8.84 2.87 -7.73
C GLU A 53 -10.36 2.84 -7.49
N ILE A 54 -10.83 2.11 -6.49
CA ILE A 54 -12.24 2.07 -6.11
C ILE A 54 -12.72 3.45 -5.67
N ALA A 55 -11.95 4.15 -4.83
CA ALA A 55 -12.29 5.50 -4.36
C ALA A 55 -12.40 6.51 -5.52
N ASP A 56 -11.49 6.44 -6.49
CA ASP A 56 -11.55 7.24 -7.72
C ASP A 56 -12.79 6.92 -8.56
N LYS A 57 -13.04 5.63 -8.86
CA LYS A 57 -14.21 5.20 -9.65
C LYS A 57 -15.55 5.51 -8.99
N LYS A 58 -15.59 5.55 -7.65
CA LYS A 58 -16.78 5.90 -6.87
C LYS A 58 -16.94 7.41 -6.67
N GLY A 59 -15.94 8.22 -7.02
CA GLY A 59 -15.96 9.67 -6.84
C GLY A 59 -15.74 10.13 -5.40
N TRP A 60 -15.28 9.25 -4.51
CA TRP A 60 -15.14 9.56 -3.07
C TRP A 60 -14.15 10.68 -2.78
N PHE A 61 -13.08 10.81 -3.58
CA PHE A 61 -12.15 11.94 -3.46
C PHE A 61 -12.85 13.27 -3.76
N ALA A 62 -13.68 13.32 -4.81
CA ALA A 62 -14.42 14.52 -5.18
C ALA A 62 -15.49 14.87 -4.14
N GLU A 63 -16.23 13.88 -3.63
CA GLU A 63 -17.21 14.04 -2.55
C GLU A 63 -16.57 14.61 -1.26
N ALA A 64 -15.33 14.18 -0.97
CA ALA A 64 -14.53 14.68 0.14
C ALA A 64 -13.85 16.04 -0.13
N GLY A 65 -13.95 16.60 -1.33
CA GLY A 65 -13.27 17.84 -1.70
C GLY A 65 -11.74 17.70 -1.77
N LEU A 66 -11.25 16.52 -2.14
CA LEU A 66 -9.83 16.21 -2.31
C LEU A 66 -9.47 16.23 -3.81
N PRO A 67 -8.61 17.15 -4.25
CA PRO A 67 -8.07 17.14 -5.61
C PRO A 67 -6.97 16.07 -5.70
N VAL A 68 -7.33 14.91 -6.27
CA VAL A 68 -6.42 13.76 -6.41
C VAL A 68 -6.09 13.51 -7.88
N GLU A 69 -4.81 13.36 -8.16
CA GLU A 69 -4.27 12.89 -9.44
C GLU A 69 -3.71 11.48 -9.25
N LEU A 70 -4.20 10.51 -10.02
CA LEU A 70 -3.70 9.14 -9.98
C LEU A 70 -2.61 8.92 -11.04
N ILE A 71 -1.41 8.60 -10.59
CA ILE A 71 -0.23 8.36 -11.43
C ILE A 71 -0.02 6.86 -11.60
N ASP A 72 0.02 6.36 -12.83
CA ASP A 72 0.26 4.93 -13.09
C ASP A 72 1.69 4.53 -12.74
N THR A 73 1.83 3.65 -11.74
CA THR A 73 3.11 3.15 -11.23
C THR A 73 3.29 1.65 -11.47
N ASN A 74 2.35 0.99 -12.16
CA ASN A 74 2.44 -0.42 -12.53
C ASN A 74 3.70 -0.80 -13.34
N PRO A 75 4.19 0.04 -14.27
CA PRO A 75 5.30 -0.38 -15.13
C PRO A 75 6.64 -0.59 -14.42
N ASP A 76 6.93 0.17 -13.36
CA ASP A 76 8.19 0.09 -12.62
C ASP A 76 8.03 0.56 -11.16
N TYR A 77 7.88 -0.39 -10.25
CA TYR A 77 7.82 -0.13 -8.81
C TYR A 77 9.08 0.58 -8.29
N ALA A 78 10.27 0.20 -8.75
CA ALA A 78 11.50 0.83 -8.29
C ALA A 78 11.59 2.31 -8.75
N ALA A 79 11.00 2.65 -9.90
CA ALA A 79 10.85 4.03 -10.32
C ALA A 79 9.89 4.80 -9.42
N SER A 80 8.75 4.22 -9.03
CA SER A 80 7.80 4.89 -8.14
C SER A 80 8.42 5.25 -6.78
N LEU A 81 9.29 4.39 -6.23
CA LEU A 81 10.06 4.70 -5.02
C LEU A 81 10.97 5.92 -5.18
N ARG A 82 11.59 6.10 -6.35
CA ARG A 82 12.41 7.29 -6.63
C ARG A 82 11.55 8.52 -6.87
N ASP A 83 10.38 8.35 -7.46
CA ASP A 83 9.48 9.46 -7.77
C ASP A 83 8.84 10.06 -6.52
N VAL A 84 8.49 9.25 -5.51
CA VAL A 84 8.05 9.79 -4.20
C VAL A 84 9.17 10.54 -3.48
N MET A 85 10.39 9.99 -3.48
CA MET A 85 11.59 10.66 -2.91
C MET A 85 11.91 12.00 -3.60
N ALA A 86 11.65 12.08 -4.91
CA ALA A 86 11.89 13.28 -5.71
C ALA A 86 10.72 14.28 -5.65
N GLY A 87 9.68 14.01 -4.87
CA GLY A 87 8.48 14.85 -4.79
C GLY A 87 7.68 14.87 -6.10
N LYS A 88 7.75 13.81 -6.92
CA LYS A 88 6.88 13.59 -8.08
C LYS A 88 5.58 12.85 -7.71
N LEU A 89 5.60 12.14 -6.60
CA LEU A 89 4.42 11.56 -5.94
C LEU A 89 4.36 12.10 -4.51
N ASP A 90 3.15 12.27 -3.98
CA ASP A 90 2.95 12.76 -2.61
C ASP A 90 2.76 11.62 -1.61
N SER A 91 2.58 10.39 -2.11
CA SER A 91 2.61 9.16 -1.33
C SER A 91 3.06 8.00 -2.19
N ASN A 92 3.35 6.87 -1.57
CA ASN A 92 3.49 5.61 -2.28
C ASN A 92 3.05 4.45 -1.37
N SER A 93 2.72 3.31 -1.97
CA SER A 93 2.52 2.07 -1.24
C SER A 93 3.84 1.31 -1.23
N PHE A 94 4.44 1.23 -0.05
CA PHE A 94 5.73 0.59 0.12
C PHE A 94 5.56 -0.85 0.59
N ALA A 95 6.37 -1.77 0.08
CA ALA A 95 6.75 -2.92 0.87
C ALA A 95 7.44 -2.38 2.13
N LEU A 96 7.02 -2.83 3.31
CA LEU A 96 7.49 -2.24 4.59
C LEU A 96 9.03 -2.27 4.70
N PHE A 97 9.66 -3.32 4.15
CA PHE A 97 11.12 -3.43 4.11
C PHE A 97 11.78 -2.30 3.29
N ASP A 98 11.20 -1.90 2.15
CA ASP A 98 11.74 -0.83 1.31
C ASP A 98 11.61 0.53 1.98
N LEU A 99 10.50 0.79 2.70
CA LEU A 99 10.34 2.01 3.49
C LEU A 99 11.41 2.12 4.58
N ILE A 100 11.60 1.06 5.38
CA ILE A 100 12.62 1.02 6.43
C ILE A 100 14.02 1.21 5.84
N LYS A 101 14.30 0.57 4.70
CA LYS A 101 15.59 0.69 4.03
C LYS A 101 15.86 2.11 3.56
N LEU A 102 14.89 2.76 2.91
CA LEU A 102 15.03 4.13 2.43
C LEU A 102 15.18 5.11 3.59
N ASP A 103 14.41 4.93 4.67
CA ASP A 103 14.54 5.73 5.90
C ASP A 103 15.96 5.63 6.49
N LEU A 104 16.53 4.42 6.58
CA LEU A 104 17.92 4.22 6.99
C LEU A 104 18.95 4.85 6.04
N GLU A 105 18.60 5.00 4.76
CA GLU A 105 19.41 5.70 3.75
C GLU A 105 19.23 7.23 3.80
N GLY A 106 18.38 7.74 4.69
CA GLY A 106 18.15 9.18 4.93
C GLY A 106 16.98 9.78 4.15
N ALA A 107 16.07 8.94 3.65
CA ALA A 107 14.82 9.39 3.04
C ALA A 107 13.92 10.10 4.05
N ASP A 108 13.33 11.24 3.67
CA ASP A 108 12.30 11.91 4.47
C ASP A 108 10.92 11.32 4.13
N LEU A 109 10.63 10.14 4.70
CA LEU A 109 9.38 9.41 4.48
C LEU A 109 8.68 9.13 5.80
N VAL A 110 7.35 9.20 5.80
CA VAL A 110 6.51 8.93 6.97
C VAL A 110 5.57 7.77 6.70
N PHE A 111 5.54 6.80 7.60
CA PHE A 111 4.56 5.71 7.57
C PHE A 111 3.21 6.21 8.10
N VAL A 112 2.18 6.21 7.25
CA VAL A 112 0.85 6.74 7.60
C VAL A 112 -0.15 5.62 7.92
N ILE A 113 -0.24 4.60 7.07
CA ILE A 113 -1.24 3.54 7.19
C ILE A 113 -0.70 2.19 6.70
N LYS A 114 -1.09 1.11 7.38
CA LYS A 114 -0.92 -0.26 6.88
C LYS A 114 -2.15 -0.65 6.07
N VAL A 115 -1.98 -1.03 4.81
CA VAL A 115 -3.09 -1.41 3.90
C VAL A 115 -3.12 -2.90 3.55
N ASP A 116 -2.00 -3.61 3.69
CA ASP A 116 -1.87 -5.03 3.35
C ASP A 116 -0.90 -5.74 4.32
N ASP A 117 -1.08 -7.06 4.51
CA ASP A 117 -0.18 -7.94 5.25
C ASP A 117 0.48 -9.01 4.36
N SER A 118 0.19 -9.01 3.06
CA SER A 118 0.76 -9.88 2.01
C SER A 118 0.76 -11.39 2.36
N ALA A 119 -0.10 -11.81 3.29
CA ALA A 119 -0.12 -13.15 3.83
C ALA A 119 -0.55 -14.17 2.75
N GLY A 120 0.43 -14.89 2.21
CA GLY A 120 0.23 -15.94 1.19
C GLY A 120 0.22 -15.45 -0.25
N VAL A 121 0.57 -14.19 -0.52
CA VAL A 121 0.56 -13.62 -1.88
C VAL A 121 1.93 -13.76 -2.57
N GLU A 122 3.01 -13.80 -1.79
CA GLU A 122 4.37 -14.08 -2.29
C GLU A 122 4.68 -15.58 -2.26
N ALA A 123 5.15 -16.12 -3.38
CA ALA A 123 5.48 -17.53 -3.50
C ALA A 123 6.72 -17.76 -4.36
N ILE A 124 7.48 -18.81 -4.02
CA ILE A 124 8.49 -19.36 -4.93
C ILE A 124 7.77 -20.23 -5.95
N VAL A 125 7.77 -19.81 -7.20
CA VAL A 125 7.30 -20.63 -8.32
C VAL A 125 8.50 -21.32 -8.93
N ALA A 126 8.46 -22.65 -8.98
CA ALA A 126 9.55 -23.47 -9.49
C ALA A 126 9.06 -24.45 -10.56
N ARG A 127 10.00 -24.94 -11.38
CA ARG A 127 9.69 -26.01 -12.35
C ARG A 127 9.39 -27.32 -11.61
N PRO A 128 8.62 -28.24 -12.20
CA PRO A 128 8.18 -29.47 -11.53
C PRO A 128 9.30 -30.33 -10.94
N GLU A 129 10.51 -30.29 -11.52
CA GLU A 129 11.68 -31.02 -11.03
C GLU A 129 12.30 -30.48 -9.73
N ILE A 130 11.92 -29.28 -9.30
CA ILE A 130 12.38 -28.65 -8.05
C ILE A 130 11.36 -28.99 -6.96
N GLY A 131 11.59 -30.08 -6.22
CA GLY A 131 10.67 -30.57 -5.19
C GLY A 131 11.01 -30.09 -3.77
N ARG A 132 12.22 -29.58 -3.55
CA ARG A 132 12.71 -29.06 -2.26
C ARG A 132 13.70 -27.93 -2.48
N LEU A 133 13.87 -27.08 -1.47
CA LEU A 133 14.78 -25.92 -1.54
C LEU A 133 16.22 -26.30 -1.91
N ALA A 134 16.69 -27.49 -1.52
CA ALA A 134 18.02 -27.98 -1.89
C ALA A 134 18.21 -28.17 -3.40
N ASP A 135 17.11 -28.39 -4.14
CA ASP A 135 17.15 -28.56 -5.60
C ASP A 135 17.40 -27.23 -6.32
N LEU A 136 17.30 -26.08 -5.63
CA LEU A 136 17.67 -24.78 -6.20
C LEU A 136 19.19 -24.58 -6.33
N CYS A 137 20.00 -25.44 -5.70
CA CYS A 137 21.46 -25.35 -5.79
C CYS A 137 21.91 -25.52 -7.26
N GLY A 138 22.70 -24.57 -7.75
CA GLY A 138 23.23 -24.61 -9.13
C GLY A 138 22.25 -24.16 -10.23
N HIS A 139 21.01 -23.82 -9.88
CA HIS A 139 20.05 -23.23 -10.80
C HIS A 139 20.03 -21.69 -10.68
N SER A 140 19.75 -21.02 -11.79
CA SER A 140 19.48 -19.58 -11.80
C SER A 140 18.09 -19.30 -11.19
N ILE A 141 18.03 -18.30 -10.31
CA ILE A 141 16.78 -17.85 -9.67
C ILE A 141 16.43 -16.47 -10.24
N GLY A 142 15.22 -16.32 -10.76
CA GLY A 142 14.67 -15.01 -11.11
C GLY A 142 14.10 -14.33 -9.88
N VAL A 143 14.39 -13.05 -9.69
CA VAL A 143 13.79 -12.23 -8.63
C VAL A 143 13.38 -10.90 -9.25
N ASP A 144 12.34 -10.30 -8.70
CA ASP A 144 11.96 -8.94 -9.09
C ASP A 144 13.03 -7.93 -8.61
N ARG A 145 13.17 -6.84 -9.36
CA ARG A 145 14.12 -5.74 -9.07
C ARG A 145 13.72 -4.95 -7.85
N ALA A 146 12.42 -4.91 -7.56
CA ALA A 146 11.80 -4.33 -6.38
C ALA A 146 11.78 -5.35 -5.23
N GLY A 147 12.13 -4.95 -4.01
CA GLY A 147 12.07 -5.81 -2.82
C GLY A 147 13.21 -6.83 -2.64
N SER A 148 14.02 -7.16 -3.67
CA SER A 148 15.13 -8.09 -3.50
C SER A 148 16.42 -7.39 -3.05
N SER A 149 16.96 -7.76 -1.89
CA SER A 149 18.25 -7.28 -1.37
C SER A 149 19.48 -7.84 -2.15
N LEU A 150 19.27 -8.35 -3.37
CA LEU A 150 20.24 -9.10 -4.14
C LEU A 150 20.95 -8.22 -5.17
N ARG A 151 22.29 -8.36 -5.26
CA ARG A 151 23.10 -7.58 -6.21
C ARG A 151 22.79 -7.98 -7.66
N ARG A 152 22.54 -6.97 -8.49
CA ARG A 152 22.38 -7.03 -9.95
C ARG A 152 23.46 -7.89 -10.61
N ALA A 153 23.05 -8.84 -11.46
CA ALA A 153 23.90 -9.30 -12.56
C ALA A 153 23.52 -8.55 -13.85
N PRO A 154 24.45 -8.37 -14.81
CA PRO A 154 24.28 -7.46 -15.96
C PRO A 154 23.09 -7.77 -16.89
N ASN A 155 22.52 -8.98 -16.83
CA ASN A 155 21.56 -9.48 -17.82
C ASN A 155 20.10 -9.48 -17.33
N GLY A 156 19.76 -8.68 -16.31
CA GLY A 156 18.38 -8.56 -15.81
C GLY A 156 17.87 -9.75 -14.99
N VAL A 157 18.55 -10.90 -15.04
CA VAL A 157 18.41 -12.00 -14.09
C VAL A 157 19.42 -11.80 -12.97
N THR A 158 18.98 -11.62 -11.74
CA THR A 158 19.87 -11.59 -10.58
C THR A 158 20.40 -12.99 -10.35
N ARG A 159 21.57 -13.30 -10.91
CA ARG A 159 22.23 -14.59 -10.71
C ARG A 159 22.74 -14.65 -9.27
N SER A 160 21.86 -15.03 -8.35
CA SER A 160 22.29 -15.63 -7.09
C SER A 160 22.89 -16.98 -7.48
N ASP A 161 24.21 -17.04 -7.69
CA ASP A 161 24.93 -18.31 -7.69
C ASP A 161 24.69 -18.92 -6.29
N SER A 162 23.71 -19.81 -6.16
CA SER A 162 23.44 -20.55 -4.95
C SER A 162 24.60 -21.52 -4.69
N ARG A 163 25.72 -20.99 -4.18
CA ARG A 163 26.89 -21.80 -3.80
C ARG A 163 26.60 -22.51 -2.50
N CYS A 164 26.11 -23.74 -2.62
CA CYS A 164 25.88 -24.62 -1.49
C CYS A 164 27.23 -25.12 -0.95
N ARG A 165 27.60 -24.72 0.28
CA ARG A 165 28.73 -25.31 1.00
C ARG A 165 28.26 -26.64 1.62
N PRO A 166 28.94 -27.77 1.36
CA PRO A 166 28.55 -29.04 1.94
C PRO A 166 28.97 -29.06 3.42
N ASN A 167 28.01 -28.82 4.32
CA ASN A 167 28.08 -29.37 5.66
C ASN A 167 26.69 -29.91 6.05
N ALA A 168 26.65 -31.22 6.28
CA ALA A 168 25.47 -32.03 6.52
C ALA A 168 24.83 -31.66 7.86
N ARG A 169 23.86 -30.72 7.84
CA ARG A 169 22.74 -30.63 8.81
C ARG A 169 21.76 -29.49 8.55
N SER A 170 22.09 -28.55 7.66
CA SER A 170 21.16 -27.52 7.20
C SER A 170 21.76 -26.88 5.96
N ALA A 171 21.08 -26.90 4.82
CA ALA A 171 21.48 -26.13 3.66
C ALA A 171 21.35 -24.64 4.01
N ARG A 172 22.43 -24.01 4.48
CA ARG A 172 22.49 -22.56 4.62
C ARG A 172 22.84 -21.99 3.26
N CYS A 173 21.85 -21.39 2.60
CA CYS A 173 22.10 -20.45 1.52
C CYS A 173 22.69 -19.18 2.14
N SER A 174 24.01 -19.05 2.13
CA SER A 174 24.69 -17.81 2.54
C SER A 174 24.86 -16.91 1.33
N LEU A 175 24.27 -15.71 1.38
CA LEU A 175 24.61 -14.62 0.47
C LEU A 175 26.07 -14.20 0.69
N PRO A 176 26.81 -13.82 -0.37
CA PRO A 176 28.19 -13.38 -0.22
C PRO A 176 28.25 -12.14 0.68
N THR A 177 28.94 -12.26 1.81
CA THR A 177 29.30 -11.12 2.66
C THR A 177 30.13 -10.12 1.85
N PRO A 178 29.88 -8.80 1.99
CA PRO A 178 30.70 -7.80 1.33
C PRO A 178 32.14 -7.91 1.83
N SER A 179 33.08 -8.13 0.92
CA SER A 179 34.50 -7.94 1.22
C SER A 179 34.68 -6.47 1.60
N ALA A 180 35.12 -6.22 2.84
CA ALA A 180 35.56 -4.91 3.25
C ALA A 180 36.77 -4.52 2.40
N THR A 181 36.57 -3.67 1.40
CA THR A 181 37.67 -2.96 0.75
C THR A 181 38.19 -1.93 1.76
N PRO A 182 39.49 -1.87 2.07
CA PRO A 182 40.02 -0.79 2.90
C PRO A 182 39.78 0.52 2.16
N ARG A 183 39.27 1.53 2.86
CA ARG A 183 39.28 2.91 2.34
C ARG A 183 40.75 3.31 2.20
N SER A 184 41.18 3.56 0.97
CA SER A 184 42.37 4.34 0.65
C SER A 184 42.11 5.81 0.89
#